data_AF-A0A7J7IJX5-F1
#
_entry.id   AF-A0A7J7IJX5-F1
#
_cell.length_a   1.000
_cell.length_b   1.000
_cell.length_c   1.000
_cell.angle_alpha   90.00
_cell.angle_beta   90.00
_cell.angle_gamma   90.00
#
_symmetry.space_group_name_H-M   'P 1'
#
loop_
_entity.id
_entity.type
_entity.pdbx_description
1 polymer ?
#
loop_
_entity_poly.entity_id
_entity_poly.type
_entity_poly.pdbx_seq_one_letter_code
_entity_poly.pdbx_strand_id
1 'polypeptide(L)'
;MFQSKFGSVPVHVFSEYAEGSLRCRLWTESGFVGEIRQHRHEQIDRELLYRWLQDRRDVSAGIKVAAYNLGYLPGLDTDKHVRTIAGSTVQSLGRVEKLIALNGGIISISCYVGHEGGADEEAAVLGWARTLASSHWTVVAHQWLNRQKAPSLVIAQRLSNSAQYMAH
;
A
#
# COMPACT_ATOMS: atom_id res chain seq x y z
N MET A 1 6.19 2.12 -25.12
CA MET A 1 7.28 2.41 -24.16
C MET A 1 7.06 3.82 -23.64
N PHE A 2 6.71 3.98 -22.37
CA PHE A 2 6.52 5.30 -21.75
C PHE A 2 7.85 5.70 -21.10
N GLN A 3 8.44 6.83 -21.48
CA GLN A 3 9.66 7.37 -20.87
C GLN A 3 9.26 8.55 -19.97
N SER A 4 9.42 8.39 -18.66
CA SER A 4 9.36 9.52 -17.72
C SER A 4 10.76 9.76 -17.17
N LYS A 5 11.22 11.02 -17.14
CA LYS A 5 12.51 11.38 -16.55
C LYS A 5 12.39 11.52 -15.03
N PHE A 6 13.19 10.78 -14.27
CA PHE A 6 13.47 11.06 -12.85
C PHE A 6 14.84 11.74 -12.79
N GLY A 7 14.87 13.08 -12.76
CA GLY A 7 16.12 13.85 -12.91
C GLY A 7 16.71 13.75 -14.32
N SER A 8 18.04 13.63 -14.43
CA SER A 8 18.77 13.55 -15.71
C SER A 8 18.94 12.12 -16.27
N VAL A 9 18.53 11.09 -15.52
CA VAL A 9 18.70 9.69 -15.93
C VAL A 9 17.47 9.19 -16.69
N PRO A 10 17.62 8.64 -17.91
CA PRO A 10 16.52 8.00 -18.62
C PRO A 10 15.99 6.79 -17.83
N VAL A 11 14.68 6.73 -17.62
CA VAL A 11 14.00 5.57 -17.05
C VAL A 11 13.16 4.89 -18.12
N HIS A 12 13.40 3.60 -18.32
CA HIS A 12 12.64 2.72 -19.20
C HIS A 12 11.58 1.97 -18.39
N VAL A 13 10.33 2.08 -18.80
CA VAL A 13 9.18 1.42 -18.14
C VAL A 13 8.63 0.33 -19.04
N PHE A 14 8.52 -0.88 -18.50
CA PHE A 14 7.83 -2.01 -19.12
C PHE A 14 6.60 -2.35 -18.29
N SER A 15 5.42 -2.34 -18.92
CA SER A 15 4.14 -2.52 -18.25
C SER A 15 3.37 -3.70 -18.84
N GLU A 16 2.84 -4.54 -17.97
CA GLU A 16 1.97 -5.68 -18.27
C GLU A 16 0.67 -5.50 -17.51
N TYR A 17 -0.47 -5.57 -18.21
CA TYR A 17 -1.80 -5.53 -17.60
C TYR A 17 -2.56 -6.80 -17.97
N ALA A 18 -2.97 -7.57 -16.95
CA ALA A 18 -3.72 -8.81 -17.13
C ALA A 18 -4.65 -9.01 -15.93
N GLU A 19 -5.90 -9.42 -16.19
CA GLU A 19 -6.88 -9.81 -15.16
C GLU A 19 -7.11 -8.77 -14.04
N GLY A 20 -7.11 -7.48 -14.41
CA GLY A 20 -7.29 -6.39 -13.44
C GLY A 20 -6.06 -6.08 -12.59
N SER A 21 -4.91 -6.68 -12.93
CA SER A 21 -3.63 -6.47 -12.27
C SER A 21 -2.66 -5.75 -13.21
N LEU A 22 -1.95 -4.76 -12.69
CA LEU A 22 -0.88 -4.06 -13.39
C LEU A 22 0.46 -4.43 -12.76
N ARG A 23 1.44 -4.70 -13.61
CA ARG A 23 2.84 -4.82 -13.24
C ARG A 23 3.67 -3.87 -14.08
N CYS A 24 4.47 -3.03 -13.45
CA CYS A 24 5.41 -2.12 -14.10
C CYS A 24 6.82 -2.36 -13.58
N ARG A 25 7.77 -2.67 -14.47
CA ARG A 25 9.20 -2.77 -14.14
C ARG A 25 9.94 -1.56 -14.69
N LEU A 26 10.79 -0.96 -13.86
CA LEU A 26 11.55 0.25 -14.16
C LEU A 26 13.03 -0.07 -14.24
N TRP A 27 13.69 0.43 -15.29
CA TRP A 27 15.11 0.22 -15.57
C TRP A 27 15.79 1.52 -15.96
N THR A 28 17.07 1.63 -15.67
CA THR A 28 18.00 2.65 -16.19
C THR A 28 19.12 1.93 -16.94
N GLU A 29 20.01 2.69 -17.57
CA GLU A 29 21.24 2.12 -18.15
C GLU A 29 22.11 1.42 -17.09
N SER A 30 22.04 1.86 -15.84
CA SER A 30 22.75 1.25 -14.70
C SER A 30 22.06 -0.01 -14.15
N GLY A 31 20.90 -0.39 -14.69
CA GLY A 31 20.18 -1.61 -14.32
C GLY A 31 18.79 -1.37 -13.74
N PHE A 32 18.29 -2.39 -13.03
CA PHE A 32 16.93 -2.43 -12.48
C PHE A 32 16.76 -1.41 -11.37
N VAL A 33 15.71 -0.59 -11.45
CA VAL A 33 15.38 0.41 -10.43
C VAL A 33 14.35 -0.13 -9.45
N GLY A 34 13.29 -0.75 -9.97
CA GLY A 34 12.18 -1.15 -9.13
C GLY A 34 10.99 -1.70 -9.91
N GLU A 35 9.99 -2.13 -9.15
CA GLU A 35 8.76 -2.68 -9.68
C GLU A 35 7.57 -2.14 -8.89
N ILE A 36 6.53 -1.75 -9.63
CA ILE A 36 5.24 -1.32 -9.11
C ILE A 36 4.23 -2.39 -9.51
N ARG A 37 3.43 -2.84 -8.54
CA ARG A 37 2.31 -3.74 -8.78
C ARG A 37 1.03 -3.09 -8.25
N GLN A 38 -0.05 -3.16 -9.02
CA GLN A 38 -1.37 -2.73 -8.59
C GLN A 38 -2.34 -3.88 -8.80
N HIS A 39 -3.11 -4.16 -7.75
CA HIS A 39 -4.11 -5.23 -7.71
C HIS A 39 -5.33 -4.70 -6.96
N ARG A 40 -6.50 -5.29 -7.21
CA ARG A 40 -7.63 -5.07 -6.31
C ARG A 40 -7.30 -5.72 -4.96
N HIS A 41 -7.63 -5.06 -3.85
CA HIS A 41 -7.25 -5.52 -2.52
C HIS A 41 -7.82 -6.91 -2.17
N GLU A 42 -8.98 -7.28 -2.73
CA GLU A 42 -9.60 -8.61 -2.60
C GLU A 42 -8.78 -9.72 -3.25
N GLN A 43 -7.99 -9.37 -4.28
CA GLN A 43 -7.07 -10.30 -4.95
C GLN A 43 -5.77 -10.46 -4.18
N ILE A 44 -5.46 -9.59 -3.21
CA ILE A 44 -4.24 -9.68 -2.40
C ILE A 44 -4.41 -10.81 -1.38
N ASP A 45 -4.15 -12.03 -1.83
CA ASP A 45 -4.10 -13.22 -1.00
C ASP A 45 -2.65 -13.67 -0.71
N ARG A 46 -2.53 -14.70 0.13
CA ARG A 46 -1.22 -15.23 0.54
C ARG A 46 -0.43 -15.80 -0.64
N GLU A 47 -1.11 -16.39 -1.61
CA GLU A 47 -0.51 -17.06 -2.77
C GLU A 47 0.02 -16.03 -3.78
N LEU A 48 -0.78 -15.01 -4.11
CA LEU A 48 -0.36 -13.88 -4.93
C LEU A 48 0.86 -13.19 -4.33
N LEU A 49 0.82 -12.92 -3.02
CA LEU A 49 1.95 -12.33 -2.31
C LEU A 49 3.19 -13.22 -2.32
N TYR A 50 3.05 -14.54 -2.17
CA TYR A 50 4.19 -15.45 -2.31
C TYR A 50 4.77 -15.45 -3.72
N ARG A 51 3.93 -15.48 -4.75
CA ARG A 51 4.38 -15.36 -6.14
C ARG A 51 5.13 -14.05 -6.36
N TRP A 52 4.68 -12.95 -5.75
CA TRP A 52 5.39 -11.67 -5.85
C TRP A 52 6.78 -11.72 -5.22
N LEU A 53 6.92 -12.40 -4.09
CA LEU A 53 8.22 -12.54 -3.43
C LEU A 53 9.14 -13.49 -4.18
N GLN A 54 8.63 -14.60 -4.70
CA GLN A 54 9.42 -15.60 -5.44
C GLN A 54 9.90 -15.13 -6.81
N ASP A 55 9.11 -14.28 -7.47
CA ASP A 55 9.46 -13.65 -8.74
C ASP A 55 10.52 -12.53 -8.58
N ARG A 56 10.96 -12.25 -7.34
CA ARG A 56 12.09 -11.37 -7.05
C ARG A 56 13.34 -12.21 -6.80
N ARG A 57 14.41 -11.89 -7.54
CA ARG A 57 15.74 -12.49 -7.33
C ARG A 57 16.36 -12.16 -5.95
N ASP A 58 15.83 -11.17 -5.24
CA ASP A 58 16.21 -10.80 -3.87
C ASP A 58 14.99 -10.78 -2.95
N VAL A 59 14.71 -11.92 -2.31
CA VAL A 59 13.64 -12.09 -1.29
C VAL A 59 13.94 -11.30 0.00
N SER A 60 15.18 -10.84 0.18
CA SER A 60 15.71 -10.30 1.44
C SER A 60 15.14 -8.94 1.84
N ALA A 61 14.56 -8.16 0.91
CA ALA A 61 14.33 -6.72 1.14
C ALA A 61 12.89 -6.30 1.51
N GLY A 62 11.89 -7.20 1.43
CA GLY A 62 10.47 -6.92 1.71
C GLY A 62 9.82 -5.87 0.78
N ILE A 63 8.53 -5.58 0.99
CA ILE A 63 7.80 -4.52 0.29
C ILE A 63 8.23 -3.16 0.85
N LYS A 64 8.84 -2.29 0.03
CA LYS A 64 9.27 -0.96 0.49
C LYS A 64 8.11 -0.01 0.74
N VAL A 65 7.11 -0.03 -0.15
CA VAL A 65 5.92 0.81 -0.03
C VAL A 65 4.70 -0.02 -0.43
N ALA A 66 3.66 0.02 0.40
CA ALA A 66 2.32 -0.41 0.06
C ALA A 66 1.38 0.80 0.14
N ALA A 67 0.59 1.02 -0.90
CA ALA A 67 -0.34 2.14 -0.97
C ALA A 67 -1.76 1.61 -1.20
N TYR A 68 -2.68 2.02 -0.33
CA TYR A 68 -4.10 1.71 -0.38
C TYR A 68 -4.88 2.99 -0.65
N ASN A 69 -5.76 2.95 -1.64
CA ASN A 69 -6.75 4.00 -1.90
C ASN A 69 -8.12 3.34 -1.79
N LEU A 70 -8.80 3.53 -0.67
CA LEU A 70 -10.00 2.79 -0.29
C LEU A 70 -11.27 3.52 -0.71
N GLY A 71 -12.08 2.87 -1.52
CA GLY A 71 -13.35 3.37 -2.02
C GLY A 71 -13.72 2.67 -3.32
N TYR A 72 -14.47 3.37 -4.17
CA TYR A 72 -14.75 2.93 -5.53
C TYR A 72 -13.75 3.54 -6.53
N LEU A 73 -13.62 2.89 -7.70
CA LEU A 73 -12.83 3.45 -8.80
C LEU A 73 -13.51 4.73 -9.32
N PRO A 74 -12.77 5.83 -9.52
CA PRO A 74 -13.36 7.05 -10.08
C PRO A 74 -13.67 6.87 -11.57
N GLY A 75 -14.84 7.37 -12.00
CA GLY A 75 -15.25 7.38 -13.41
C GLY A 75 -16.76 7.57 -13.53
N LEU A 76 -17.23 8.04 -14.69
CA LEU A 76 -18.66 8.09 -14.98
C LEU A 76 -19.23 6.69 -15.29
N ASP A 77 -18.41 5.84 -15.90
CA ASP A 77 -18.77 4.47 -16.34
C ASP A 77 -18.38 3.38 -15.34
N THR A 78 -18.10 3.75 -14.09
CA THR A 78 -17.68 2.80 -13.04
C THR A 78 -18.84 2.43 -12.14
N ASP A 79 -19.04 1.14 -11.93
CA ASP A 79 -20.01 0.64 -10.96
C ASP A 79 -19.56 0.95 -9.52
N LYS A 80 -20.30 1.83 -8.84
CA LYS A 80 -20.02 2.25 -7.45
C LYS A 80 -20.34 1.16 -6.43
N HIS A 81 -21.02 0.07 -6.82
CA HIS A 81 -21.17 -1.11 -5.98
C HIS A 81 -19.85 -1.87 -5.84
N VAL A 82 -18.95 -1.76 -6.82
CA VAL A 82 -17.58 -2.28 -6.74
C VAL A 82 -16.73 -1.30 -5.94
N ARG A 83 -16.58 -1.58 -4.64
CA ARG A 83 -15.83 -0.76 -3.69
C ARG A 83 -15.07 -1.63 -2.71
N THR A 84 -14.08 -1.03 -2.06
CA THR A 84 -13.43 -1.66 -0.91
C THR A 84 -14.39 -1.81 0.27
N ILE A 85 -14.16 -2.86 1.06
CA ILE A 85 -14.93 -3.15 2.27
C ILE A 85 -14.00 -3.49 3.43
N ALA A 86 -14.42 -3.09 4.64
CA ALA A 86 -13.64 -3.20 5.86
C ALA A 86 -12.98 -4.58 6.07
N GLY A 87 -13.73 -5.67 5.85
CA GLY A 87 -13.26 -7.03 6.09
C GLY A 87 -12.08 -7.44 5.20
N SER A 88 -12.19 -7.27 3.88
CA SER A 88 -11.12 -7.58 2.93
C SER A 88 -9.94 -6.62 3.08
N THR A 89 -10.20 -5.35 3.40
CA THR A 89 -9.17 -4.34 3.65
C THR A 89 -8.30 -4.73 4.84
N VAL A 90 -8.88 -5.02 6.01
CA VAL A 90 -8.10 -5.42 7.20
C VAL A 90 -7.37 -6.74 6.97
N GLN A 91 -7.98 -7.70 6.26
CA GLN A 91 -7.31 -8.96 5.91
C GLN A 91 -6.07 -8.70 5.03
N SER A 92 -6.19 -7.81 4.03
CA SER A 92 -5.08 -7.42 3.16
C SER A 92 -3.97 -6.72 3.95
N LEU A 93 -4.33 -5.78 4.82
CA LEU A 93 -3.39 -5.07 5.69
C LEU A 93 -2.60 -6.01 6.59
N GLY A 94 -3.26 -6.98 7.24
CA GLY A 94 -2.57 -7.98 8.07
C GLY A 94 -1.63 -8.91 7.28
N ARG A 95 -1.84 -9.07 5.97
CA ARG A 95 -0.89 -9.78 5.08
C ARG A 95 0.30 -8.89 4.72
N VAL A 96 0.04 -7.64 4.31
CA VAL A 96 1.08 -6.67 3.94
C VAL A 96 1.97 -6.30 5.13
N GLU A 97 1.41 -6.18 6.32
CA GLU A 97 2.14 -5.94 7.57
C GLU A 97 3.32 -6.92 7.77
N LYS A 98 3.11 -8.19 7.40
CA LYS A 98 4.11 -9.26 7.54
C LYS A 98 5.20 -9.22 6.47
N LEU A 99 4.94 -8.52 5.36
CA LEU A 99 5.79 -8.49 4.18
C LEU A 99 6.47 -7.15 3.95
N ILE A 100 6.04 -6.11 4.67
CA ILE A 100 6.69 -4.82 4.60
C ILE A 100 8.17 -4.96 4.97
N ALA A 101 9.01 -4.23 4.26
CA ALA A 101 10.43 -4.18 4.52
C ALA A 101 10.71 -3.69 5.94
N LEU A 102 11.56 -4.41 6.66
CA LEU A 102 12.19 -3.88 7.85
C LEU A 102 13.05 -2.66 7.48
N ASN A 103 13.30 -1.78 8.45
CA ASN A 103 14.14 -0.59 8.31
C ASN A 103 13.56 0.42 7.30
N GLY A 104 12.34 0.90 7.57
CA GLY A 104 11.76 2.05 6.88
C GLY A 104 10.71 1.74 5.81
N GLY A 105 10.20 0.51 5.71
CA GLY A 105 9.06 0.20 4.85
C GLY A 105 7.79 0.96 5.26
N ILE A 106 6.96 1.37 4.30
CA ILE A 106 5.82 2.27 4.52
C ILE A 106 4.52 1.65 4.02
N ILE A 107 3.48 1.71 4.83
CA ILE A 107 2.09 1.48 4.42
C ILE A 107 1.36 2.83 4.45
N SER A 108 0.79 3.24 3.32
CA SER A 108 -0.02 4.45 3.18
C SER A 108 -1.44 4.06 2.82
N ILE A 109 -2.43 4.63 3.52
CA ILE A 109 -3.84 4.24 3.40
C ILE A 109 -4.69 5.51 3.34
N SER A 110 -5.17 5.84 2.14
CA SER A 110 -6.15 6.91 1.93
C SER A 110 -7.56 6.35 2.04
N CYS A 111 -8.33 6.80 3.04
CA CYS A 111 -9.70 6.33 3.28
C CYS A 111 -10.71 7.36 2.77
N TYR A 112 -11.50 7.02 1.75
CA TYR A 112 -12.53 7.92 1.21
C TYR A 112 -13.87 7.69 1.94
N VAL A 113 -14.10 8.41 3.04
CA VAL A 113 -15.25 8.19 3.95
C VAL A 113 -16.62 8.61 3.43
N GLY A 114 -16.67 9.36 2.32
CA GLY A 114 -17.89 10.03 1.83
C GLY A 114 -18.96 9.11 1.23
N HIS A 115 -18.75 7.79 1.18
CA HIS A 115 -19.66 6.81 0.60
C HIS A 115 -20.16 5.79 1.61
N GLU A 116 -21.19 5.03 1.24
CA GLU A 116 -21.75 3.96 2.08
C GLU A 116 -20.68 2.93 2.47
N GLY A 117 -20.54 2.68 3.78
CA GLY A 117 -19.51 1.80 4.35
C GLY A 117 -18.11 2.40 4.44
N GLY A 118 -17.85 3.58 3.86
CA GLY A 118 -16.53 4.21 3.89
C GLY A 118 -16.08 4.62 5.29
N ALA A 119 -17.00 5.10 6.13
CA ALA A 119 -16.72 5.41 7.54
C ALA A 119 -16.43 4.16 8.38
N ASP A 120 -17.16 3.06 8.14
CA ASP A 120 -16.92 1.79 8.82
C ASP A 120 -15.56 1.18 8.42
N GLU A 121 -15.20 1.32 7.14
CA GLU A 121 -13.89 0.90 6.63
C GLU A 121 -12.75 1.74 7.22
N GLU A 122 -12.89 3.08 7.30
CA GLU A 122 -11.92 3.93 8.01
C GLU A 122 -11.78 3.50 9.48
N ALA A 123 -12.90 3.28 10.18
CA ALA A 123 -12.87 2.84 11.57
C ALA A 123 -12.13 1.51 11.74
N ALA A 124 -12.32 0.57 10.82
CA ALA A 124 -11.60 -0.71 10.80
C ALA A 124 -10.10 -0.54 10.53
N VAL A 125 -9.72 0.33 9.60
CA VAL A 125 -8.31 0.68 9.32
C VAL A 125 -7.66 1.30 10.55
N LEU A 126 -8.31 2.27 11.19
CA LEU A 126 -7.81 2.88 12.42
C LEU A 126 -7.73 1.88 13.57
N GLY A 127 -8.68 0.94 13.65
CA GLY A 127 -8.65 -0.18 14.57
C GLY A 127 -7.41 -1.04 14.39
N TRP A 128 -7.14 -1.50 13.17
CA TRP A 128 -5.91 -2.23 12.82
C TRP A 128 -4.65 -1.39 13.10
N ALA A 129 -4.63 -0.13 12.71
CA ALA A 129 -3.47 0.74 12.88
C ALA A 129 -3.07 0.88 14.37
N ARG A 130 -4.06 0.88 15.28
CA ARG A 130 -3.84 0.92 16.74
C ARG A 130 -3.30 -0.39 17.33
N THR A 131 -3.40 -1.53 16.63
CA THR A 131 -2.86 -2.80 17.13
C THR A 131 -1.37 -2.97 16.82
N LEU A 132 -0.80 -2.12 15.97
CA LEU A 132 0.62 -2.16 15.62
C LEU A 132 1.47 -1.78 16.83
N ALA A 133 2.39 -2.67 17.21
CA ALA A 133 3.29 -2.45 18.34
C ALA A 133 4.22 -1.25 18.06
N SER A 134 4.20 -0.25 18.95
CA SER A 134 5.01 0.98 18.83
C SER A 134 6.52 0.74 18.83
N SER A 135 6.97 -0.40 19.38
CA SER A 135 8.38 -0.83 19.29
C SER A 135 8.82 -1.17 17.87
N HIS A 136 7.88 -1.47 16.97
CA HIS A 136 8.16 -1.88 15.59
C HIS A 136 7.58 -0.91 14.55
N TRP A 137 6.71 0.01 14.96
CA TRP A 137 5.95 0.86 14.04
C TRP A 137 5.79 2.28 14.56
N THR A 138 5.98 3.24 13.66
CA THR A 138 5.47 4.60 13.83
C THR A 138 4.20 4.74 13.01
N VAL A 139 3.10 5.12 13.64
CA VAL A 139 1.78 5.20 13.00
C VAL A 139 1.19 6.58 13.23
N VAL A 140 0.73 7.23 12.16
CA VAL A 140 0.07 8.54 12.20
C VAL A 140 -1.23 8.47 11.40
N ALA A 141 -2.28 9.07 11.93
CA ALA A 141 -3.52 9.34 11.22
C ALA A 141 -3.69 10.85 11.04
N HIS A 142 -3.98 11.27 9.81
CA HIS A 142 -4.31 12.65 9.46
C HIS A 142 -5.79 12.71 9.06
N GLN A 143 -6.59 13.41 9.87
CA GLN A 143 -8.03 13.56 9.68
C GLN A 143 -8.42 15.03 9.70
N TRP A 144 -9.42 15.39 8.89
CA TRP A 144 -9.98 16.74 8.89
C TRP A 144 -11.01 16.89 10.01
N LEU A 145 -10.74 17.75 10.98
CA LEU A 145 -11.62 17.94 12.14
C LEU A 145 -12.97 18.58 11.79
N ASN A 146 -13.00 19.41 10.73
CA ASN A 146 -14.19 20.15 10.31
C ASN A 146 -14.75 19.71 8.95
N ARG A 147 -14.27 18.59 8.38
CA ARG A 147 -14.73 18.06 7.09
C ARG A 147 -14.97 16.55 7.18
N GLN A 148 -16.15 16.17 7.68
CA GLN A 148 -16.51 14.78 7.95
C GLN A 148 -16.52 13.85 6.72
N LYS A 149 -16.67 14.40 5.50
CA LYS A 149 -16.66 13.62 4.26
C LYS A 149 -15.31 13.61 3.54
N ALA A 150 -14.33 14.37 4.03
CA ALA A 150 -13.03 14.47 3.38
C ALA A 150 -12.20 13.20 3.67
N PRO A 151 -11.38 12.74 2.72
CA PRO A 151 -10.54 11.58 2.94
C PRO A 151 -9.58 11.78 4.11
N SER A 152 -9.35 10.71 4.86
CA SER A 152 -8.29 10.63 5.85
C SER A 152 -7.10 9.84 5.32
N LEU A 153 -5.96 10.00 5.98
CA LEU A 153 -4.72 9.32 5.63
C LEU A 153 -4.13 8.65 6.86
N VAL A 154 -3.87 7.34 6.77
CA VAL A 154 -3.07 6.61 7.75
C VAL A 154 -1.73 6.26 7.13
N ILE A 155 -0.64 6.58 7.83
CA ILE A 155 0.72 6.19 7.47
C ILE A 155 1.28 5.34 8.59
N ALA A 156 1.75 4.14 8.26
CA ALA A 156 2.49 3.27 9.16
C ALA A 156 3.90 2.99 8.59
N GLN A 157 4.93 3.38 9.32
CA GLN A 157 6.33 3.14 8.96
C GLN A 157 6.91 2.05 9.85
N ARG A 158 7.49 1.02 9.22
CA ARG A 158 8.19 -0.07 9.90
C ARG A 158 9.55 0.42 10.39
N LEU A 159 9.76 0.38 11.70
CA LEU A 159 11.01 0.78 12.32
C LEU A 159 12.11 -0.26 12.05
N SER A 160 13.35 0.19 12.18
CA SER A 160 14.50 -0.70 12.22
C SER A 160 14.58 -1.42 13.56
N ASN A 161 15.08 -2.66 13.57
CA ASN A 161 15.31 -3.44 14.80
C ASN A 161 16.41 -2.84 15.71
N SER A 162 16.84 -1.60 15.49
CA SER A 162 17.88 -0.93 16.27
C SER A 162 17.37 -0.22 17.54
N ALA A 163 16.08 -0.32 17.88
CA ALA A 163 15.50 0.33 19.05
C ALA A 163 15.22 -0.63 20.21
N GLN A 164 16.26 -1.32 20.69
CA GLN A 164 16.32 -1.81 22.06
C GLN A 164 16.85 -0.71 23.03
N TYR A 165 17.14 0.48 22.50
CA TYR A 165 17.50 1.68 23.26
C TYR A 165 16.49 2.79 22.91
N MET A 166 16.06 3.56 23.90
CA MET A 166 14.99 4.58 23.89
C MET A 166 13.62 4.13 24.41
N ALA A 167 13.61 3.36 25.49
CA ALA A 167 12.55 3.48 26.49
C ALA A 167 12.96 4.58 27.50
N HIS A 168 12.34 5.75 27.39
CA HIS A 168 12.24 6.75 28.45
C HIS A 168 10.83 7.30 28.45
#